data_AF-C6WQV5-F1
#
_entry.id   AF-C6WQV5-F1
#
_cell.length_a   1.000
_cell.length_b   1.000
_cell.length_c   1.000
_cell.angle_alpha   90.00
_cell.angle_beta   90.00
_cell.angle_gamma   90.00
#
_symmetry.space_group_name_H-M   'P 1'
#
loop_
_entity.id
_entity.type
_entity.pdbx_description
1 polymer ?
#
loop_
_entity_poly.entity_id
_entity_poly.type
_entity_poly.pdbx_seq_one_letter_code
_entity_poly.pdbx_strand_id
1 'polypeptide(L)'
;MARFYVVATGSASGALLADVLARHRRMVGDRVRFLAGAGVARTELGLVSTELFDPTSARHVAGLAALRARCPGLEVDDELGAPVTSLGFGSDASNYRRWWVEADQRVRVVETGARAELWRAVLAAAGAPGCTTVVAPATWEEPVAAAVSQVREAPAELPGARERGHGVDVLRWSLVRGVDEAVARRELGRELGGLVDRVVVMVHRYRGGTPPDAGPPRGSEELVAVCAGAREGVRGALARFDFGAAAGEVWRVVQMANRYLEVSRPWELSRSADPRVDSVLAVLLAACRVLAVELTPFAPGLAARVAEQCVSLADVLPQPRGVFPKL
;
A
#
# COMPACT_ATOMS: atom_id res chain seq x y z
N MET A 1 -16.75 -3.93 -11.93
CA MET A 1 -15.77 -4.20 -10.86
C MET A 1 -15.11 -5.54 -11.14
N ALA A 2 -13.80 -5.55 -11.41
CA ALA A 2 -13.10 -6.80 -11.70
C ALA A 2 -12.89 -7.62 -10.41
N ARG A 3 -12.73 -8.93 -10.55
CA ARG A 3 -12.30 -9.85 -9.49
C ARG A 3 -10.79 -10.04 -9.58
N PHE A 4 -10.09 -9.53 -8.59
CA PHE A 4 -8.64 -9.60 -8.48
C PHE A 4 -8.27 -10.56 -7.35
N TYR A 5 -7.69 -11.70 -7.69
CA TYR A 5 -7.15 -12.63 -6.73
C TYR A 5 -5.63 -12.57 -6.75
N VAL A 6 -5.03 -12.19 -5.63
CA VAL A 6 -3.58 -12.14 -5.46
C VAL A 6 -3.14 -13.12 -4.38
N VAL A 7 -2.05 -13.82 -4.64
CA VAL A 7 -1.49 -14.80 -3.73
C VAL A 7 0.01 -14.57 -3.57
N ALA A 8 0.48 -14.59 -2.33
CA ALA A 8 1.89 -14.58 -1.98
C ALA A 8 2.19 -15.67 -0.96
N THR A 9 2.97 -16.67 -1.37
CA THR A 9 3.42 -17.80 -0.54
C THR A 9 4.93 -17.87 -0.65
N GLY A 10 5.63 -18.09 0.45
CA GLY A 10 7.10 -18.21 0.46
C GLY A 10 7.84 -17.03 1.10
N SER A 11 7.36 -15.79 0.94
CA SER A 11 8.02 -14.64 1.56
C SER A 11 7.20 -13.50 2.11
N ALA A 12 7.79 -12.88 3.14
CA ALA A 12 7.40 -11.60 3.71
C ALA A 12 7.41 -10.48 2.66
N SER A 13 8.41 -10.50 1.79
CA SER A 13 8.56 -9.58 0.69
C SER A 13 7.40 -9.73 -0.32
N GLY A 14 7.17 -10.94 -0.84
CA GLY A 14 6.07 -11.21 -1.76
C GLY A 14 4.72 -10.81 -1.17
N ALA A 15 4.53 -11.04 0.14
CA ALA A 15 3.32 -10.65 0.85
C ALA A 15 3.13 -9.12 0.93
N LEU A 16 4.20 -8.34 1.13
CA LEU A 16 4.12 -6.88 1.11
C LEU A 16 3.67 -6.36 -0.27
N LEU A 17 4.28 -6.82 -1.36
CA LEU A 17 3.91 -6.35 -2.70
C LEU A 17 2.50 -6.78 -3.09
N ALA A 18 2.11 -8.00 -2.72
CA ALA A 18 0.75 -8.47 -2.89
C ALA A 18 -0.25 -7.56 -2.15
N ASP A 19 0.09 -7.10 -0.95
CA ASP A 19 -0.74 -6.15 -0.19
C ASP A 19 -0.80 -4.76 -0.82
N VAL A 20 0.31 -4.25 -1.37
CA VAL A 20 0.32 -3.00 -2.16
C VAL A 20 -0.65 -3.11 -3.34
N LEU A 21 -0.54 -4.19 -4.12
CA LEU A 21 -1.46 -4.46 -5.24
C LEU A 21 -2.91 -4.58 -4.74
N ALA A 22 -3.14 -5.34 -3.67
CA ALA A 22 -4.48 -5.57 -3.12
C ALA A 22 -5.13 -4.25 -2.66
N ARG A 23 -4.41 -3.37 -1.99
CA ARG A 23 -4.91 -2.06 -1.55
C ARG A 23 -5.22 -1.15 -2.72
N HIS A 24 -4.28 -1.01 -3.66
CA HIS A 24 -4.49 -0.20 -4.86
C HIS A 24 -5.70 -0.71 -5.67
N ARG A 25 -5.84 -2.03 -5.84
CA ARG A 25 -6.98 -2.64 -6.54
C ARG A 25 -8.31 -2.34 -5.85
N ARG A 26 -8.36 -2.35 -4.52
CA ARG A 26 -9.56 -1.91 -3.78
C ARG A 26 -9.86 -0.43 -4.00
N MET A 27 -8.85 0.44 -4.02
CA MET A 27 -9.02 1.88 -4.28
C MET A 27 -9.59 2.18 -5.66
N VAL A 28 -9.26 1.39 -6.68
CA VAL A 28 -9.83 1.54 -8.03
C VAL A 28 -11.18 0.82 -8.20
N GLY A 29 -11.74 0.25 -7.13
CA GLY A 29 -13.07 -0.35 -7.12
C GLY A 29 -13.10 -1.82 -7.55
N ASP A 30 -12.00 -2.55 -7.47
CA ASP A 30 -12.02 -4.00 -7.71
C ASP A 30 -12.44 -4.77 -6.47
N ARG A 31 -13.04 -5.94 -6.71
CA ARG A 31 -13.27 -6.95 -5.68
C ARG A 31 -11.99 -7.73 -5.50
N VAL A 32 -11.35 -7.56 -4.35
CA VAL A 32 -10.03 -8.13 -4.09
C VAL A 32 -10.11 -9.25 -3.06
N ARG A 33 -9.43 -10.36 -3.34
CA ARG A 33 -9.08 -11.38 -2.35
C ARG A 33 -7.57 -11.55 -2.33
N PHE A 34 -6.99 -11.56 -1.14
CA PHE A 34 -5.55 -11.70 -0.95
C PHE A 34 -5.28 -12.86 0.01
N LEU A 35 -4.56 -13.87 -0.47
CA LEU A 35 -4.07 -15.00 0.33
C LEU A 35 -2.57 -14.86 0.57
N ALA A 36 -2.14 -14.89 1.82
CA ALA A 36 -0.73 -14.96 2.20
C ALA A 36 -0.38 -16.32 2.83
N GLY A 37 0.88 -16.72 2.73
CA GLY A 37 1.42 -17.92 3.39
C GLY A 37 1.23 -17.90 4.91
N ALA A 38 1.19 -19.08 5.52
CA ALA A 38 0.89 -19.24 6.95
C ALA A 38 1.93 -18.58 7.87
N GLY A 39 3.21 -18.56 7.47
CA GLY A 39 4.32 -18.01 8.25
C GLY A 39 4.59 -16.53 8.05
N VAL A 40 3.77 -15.81 7.27
CA VAL A 40 4.02 -14.40 6.97
C VAL A 40 3.87 -13.52 8.22
N ALA A 41 4.81 -12.59 8.42
CA ALA A 41 4.85 -11.60 9.50
C ALA A 41 3.76 -10.53 9.35
N ARG A 42 2.50 -10.95 9.50
CA ARG A 42 1.30 -10.16 9.20
C ARG A 42 1.23 -8.86 9.98
N THR A 43 1.55 -8.90 11.26
CA THR A 43 1.45 -7.74 12.16
C THR A 43 2.55 -6.74 11.87
N GLU A 44 3.78 -7.25 11.69
CA GLU A 44 5.01 -6.50 11.47
C GLU A 44 5.02 -5.81 10.10
N LEU A 45 4.32 -6.38 9.11
CA LEU A 45 4.15 -5.79 7.78
C LEU A 45 2.84 -5.00 7.61
N GLY A 46 1.99 -4.94 8.65
CA GLY A 46 0.71 -4.21 8.59
C GLY A 46 -0.31 -4.82 7.63
N LEU A 47 -0.28 -6.14 7.42
CA LEU A 47 -1.10 -6.88 6.47
C LEU A 47 -2.51 -7.14 7.03
N VAL A 48 -3.30 -6.07 7.21
CA VAL A 48 -4.63 -6.13 7.83
C VAL A 48 -5.70 -6.77 6.94
N SER A 49 -5.54 -6.73 5.61
CA SER A 49 -6.59 -7.09 4.63
C SER A 49 -6.44 -8.50 4.03
N THR A 50 -5.72 -9.37 4.74
CA THR A 50 -5.12 -10.60 4.22
C THR A 50 -5.78 -11.83 4.83
N GLU A 51 -6.11 -12.81 4.00
CA GLU A 51 -6.43 -14.17 4.46
C GLU A 51 -5.11 -14.92 4.67
N LEU A 52 -4.91 -15.48 5.85
CA LEU A 52 -3.77 -16.37 6.09
C LEU A 52 -4.12 -17.77 5.61
N PHE A 53 -3.18 -18.39 4.93
CA PHE A 53 -3.26 -19.78 4.57
C PHE A 53 -3.29 -20.66 5.83
N ASP A 54 -4.29 -21.54 5.93
CA ASP A 54 -4.42 -22.54 6.99
C ASP A 54 -4.31 -23.95 6.36
N PRO A 55 -3.18 -24.64 6.56
CA PRO A 55 -2.95 -25.99 6.04
C PRO A 55 -3.85 -27.04 6.73
N THR A 56 -4.42 -26.73 7.89
CA THR A 56 -5.27 -27.67 8.64
C THR A 56 -6.74 -27.59 8.23
N SER A 57 -7.12 -26.56 7.45
CA SER A 57 -8.52 -26.38 7.06
C SER A 57 -9.03 -27.57 6.23
N ALA A 58 -10.20 -28.11 6.58
CA ALA A 58 -10.79 -29.27 5.89
C ALA A 58 -10.91 -29.07 4.37
N ARG A 59 -11.18 -27.83 3.95
CA ARG A 59 -11.23 -27.43 2.54
C ARG A 59 -9.87 -27.58 1.86
N HIS A 60 -8.80 -27.12 2.50
CA HIS A 60 -7.45 -27.27 1.97
C HIS A 60 -7.05 -28.74 1.89
N VAL A 61 -7.23 -29.50 2.98
CA VAL A 61 -6.86 -30.92 3.05
C VAL A 61 -7.53 -31.73 1.93
N ALA A 62 -8.86 -31.58 1.77
CA ALA A 62 -9.59 -32.25 0.71
C ALA A 62 -9.14 -31.78 -0.70
N GLY A 63 -8.95 -30.48 -0.87
CA GLY A 63 -8.52 -29.92 -2.15
C GLY A 63 -7.11 -30.32 -2.55
N LEU A 64 -6.20 -30.46 -1.58
CA LEU A 64 -4.82 -30.89 -1.81
C LEU A 64 -4.77 -32.36 -2.22
N ALA A 65 -5.56 -33.22 -1.57
CA ALA A 65 -5.71 -34.62 -1.99
C ALA A 65 -6.24 -34.71 -3.43
N ALA A 66 -7.29 -33.93 -3.76
CA ALA A 66 -7.85 -33.87 -5.10
C ALA A 66 -6.85 -33.33 -6.14
N LEU A 67 -6.05 -32.33 -5.77
CA LEU A 67 -5.02 -31.74 -6.64
C LEU A 67 -3.90 -32.74 -6.92
N ARG A 68 -3.37 -33.43 -5.90
CA ARG A 68 -2.34 -34.46 -6.04
C ARG A 68 -2.82 -35.63 -6.92
N ALA A 69 -4.07 -36.06 -6.75
CA ALA A 69 -4.66 -37.12 -7.57
C ALA A 69 -4.70 -36.78 -9.08
N ARG A 70 -4.81 -35.50 -9.43
CA ARG A 70 -4.80 -35.04 -10.84
C ARG A 70 -3.41 -34.76 -11.39
N CYS A 71 -2.39 -34.75 -10.54
CA CYS A 71 -1.03 -34.37 -10.89
C CYS A 71 -0.02 -35.49 -10.54
N PRO A 72 -0.20 -36.72 -11.05
CA PRO A 72 0.70 -37.83 -10.73
C PRO A 72 2.13 -37.50 -11.18
N GLY A 73 3.10 -37.70 -10.28
CA GLY A 73 4.52 -37.44 -10.54
C GLY A 73 4.97 -35.98 -10.34
N LEU A 74 4.07 -35.07 -9.98
CA LEU A 74 4.43 -33.70 -9.58
C LEU A 74 4.45 -33.57 -8.06
N GLU A 75 5.49 -32.96 -7.52
CA GLU A 75 5.58 -32.66 -6.09
C GLU A 75 4.69 -31.45 -5.76
N VAL A 76 3.57 -31.69 -5.06
CA VAL A 76 2.64 -30.63 -4.65
C VAL A 76 2.61 -30.55 -3.13
N ASP A 77 3.35 -29.59 -2.58
CA ASP A 77 3.30 -29.21 -1.17
C ASP A 77 2.09 -28.28 -0.87
N ASP A 78 1.82 -28.07 0.43
CA ASP A 78 0.71 -27.26 0.92
C ASP A 78 0.73 -25.82 0.37
N GLU A 79 1.88 -25.14 0.40
CA GLU A 79 2.01 -23.76 -0.06
C GLU A 79 1.91 -23.63 -1.59
N LEU A 80 2.41 -24.62 -2.33
CA LEU A 80 2.32 -24.64 -3.78
C LEU A 80 0.86 -24.72 -4.21
N GLY A 81 0.09 -25.60 -3.55
CA GLY A 81 -1.34 -25.84 -3.82
C GLY A 81 -2.29 -24.82 -3.19
N ALA A 82 -1.88 -24.11 -2.14
CA ALA A 82 -2.69 -23.14 -1.38
C ALA A 82 -3.54 -22.18 -2.23
N PRO A 83 -3.08 -21.62 -3.38
CA PRO A 83 -3.89 -20.70 -4.19
C PRO A 83 -5.25 -21.26 -4.64
N VAL A 84 -5.34 -22.57 -4.88
CA VAL A 84 -6.58 -23.20 -5.37
C VAL A 84 -7.29 -24.00 -4.28
N THR A 85 -6.53 -24.66 -3.42
CA THR A 85 -7.07 -25.55 -2.38
C THR A 85 -7.71 -24.77 -1.23
N SER A 86 -7.18 -23.59 -0.87
CA SER A 86 -7.83 -22.68 0.11
C SER A 86 -9.20 -22.16 -0.36
N LEU A 87 -9.43 -22.15 -1.69
CA LEU A 87 -10.69 -21.79 -2.30
C LEU A 87 -11.64 -22.98 -2.47
N GLY A 88 -11.15 -24.22 -2.28
CA GLY A 88 -11.94 -25.45 -2.35
C GLY A 88 -11.84 -26.16 -3.70
N PHE A 89 -10.66 -26.15 -4.32
CA PHE A 89 -10.37 -26.99 -5.49
C PHE A 89 -10.87 -28.44 -5.31
N GLY A 90 -11.45 -29.02 -6.36
CA GLY A 90 -11.94 -30.40 -6.34
C GLY A 90 -13.27 -30.61 -5.59
N SER A 91 -13.91 -29.54 -5.12
CA SER A 91 -15.26 -29.55 -4.54
C SER A 91 -16.19 -28.61 -5.28
N ASP A 92 -17.51 -28.69 -5.03
CA ASP A 92 -18.51 -27.73 -5.55
C ASP A 92 -18.46 -26.36 -4.81
N ALA A 93 -17.31 -26.01 -4.23
CA ALA A 93 -17.14 -24.77 -3.48
C ALA A 93 -17.30 -23.52 -4.37
N SER A 94 -18.24 -22.66 -3.98
CA SER A 94 -18.51 -21.39 -4.66
C SER A 94 -17.29 -20.45 -4.72
N ASN A 95 -16.39 -20.54 -3.74
CA ASN A 95 -15.18 -19.72 -3.70
C ASN A 95 -14.18 -20.06 -4.81
N TYR A 96 -13.96 -21.35 -5.12
CA TYR A 96 -13.06 -21.76 -6.20
C TYR A 96 -13.56 -21.25 -7.55
N ARG A 97 -14.86 -21.45 -7.83
CA ARG A 97 -15.48 -20.90 -9.03
C ARG A 97 -15.34 -19.38 -9.09
N ARG A 98 -15.71 -18.67 -8.02
CA ARG A 98 -15.74 -17.21 -7.98
C ARG A 98 -14.37 -16.54 -8.08
N TRP A 99 -13.36 -17.07 -7.38
CA TRP A 99 -12.07 -16.41 -7.18
C TRP A 99 -10.90 -17.04 -7.95
N TRP A 100 -11.09 -18.24 -8.51
CA TRP A 100 -10.11 -18.83 -9.42
C TRP A 100 -10.64 -18.86 -10.85
N VAL A 101 -11.74 -19.58 -11.09
CA VAL A 101 -12.25 -19.83 -12.44
C VAL A 101 -12.76 -18.55 -13.11
N GLU A 102 -13.62 -17.80 -12.43
CA GLU A 102 -14.25 -16.57 -12.92
C GLU A 102 -13.49 -15.29 -12.53
N ALA A 103 -12.26 -15.40 -12.05
CA ALA A 103 -11.45 -14.23 -11.74
C ALA A 103 -10.92 -13.57 -13.02
N ASP A 104 -11.08 -12.25 -13.11
CA ASP A 104 -10.51 -11.46 -14.20
C ASP A 104 -8.98 -11.43 -14.13
N GLN A 105 -8.44 -11.46 -12.90
CA GLN A 105 -7.01 -11.54 -12.67
C GLN A 105 -6.65 -12.51 -11.55
N ARG A 106 -5.65 -13.36 -11.84
CA ARG A 106 -5.00 -14.31 -10.93
C ARG A 106 -3.52 -13.95 -10.88
N VAL A 107 -3.14 -13.16 -9.89
CA VAL A 107 -1.76 -12.71 -9.69
C VAL A 107 -1.09 -13.60 -8.65
N ARG A 108 0.04 -14.20 -9.00
CA ARG A 108 0.90 -14.89 -8.02
C ARG A 108 2.19 -14.10 -7.87
N VAL A 109 2.50 -13.67 -6.65
CA VAL A 109 3.80 -13.09 -6.31
C VAL A 109 4.69 -14.23 -5.83
N VAL A 110 5.77 -14.52 -6.56
CA VAL A 110 6.60 -15.75 -6.38
C VAL A 110 8.07 -15.41 -6.38
N GLU A 111 8.86 -16.17 -5.63
CA GLU A 111 10.28 -15.89 -5.40
C GLU A 111 11.26 -16.58 -6.37
N THR A 112 10.86 -17.66 -7.08
CA THR A 112 11.81 -18.42 -7.91
C THR A 112 11.20 -19.00 -9.18
N GLY A 113 12.03 -19.14 -10.22
CA GLY A 113 11.64 -19.68 -11.54
C GLY A 113 11.17 -21.14 -11.49
N ALA A 114 11.88 -22.02 -10.78
CA ALA A 114 11.54 -23.44 -10.70
C ALA A 114 10.19 -23.69 -10.01
N ARG A 115 9.90 -22.98 -8.91
CA ARG A 115 8.60 -23.09 -8.22
C ARG A 115 7.45 -22.53 -9.06
N ALA A 116 7.70 -21.47 -9.82
CA ALA A 116 6.73 -20.93 -10.77
C ALA A 116 6.47 -21.89 -11.97
N GLU A 117 7.51 -22.57 -12.46
CA GLU A 117 7.40 -23.62 -13.49
C GLU A 117 6.61 -24.83 -12.99
N LEU A 118 6.95 -25.35 -11.81
CA LEU A 118 6.22 -26.43 -11.18
C LEU A 118 4.75 -26.06 -10.97
N TRP A 119 4.46 -24.84 -10.52
CA TRP A 119 3.08 -24.37 -10.38
C TRP A 119 2.31 -24.36 -11.70
N ARG A 120 2.94 -23.89 -12.79
CA ARG A 120 2.32 -23.92 -14.12
C ARG A 120 2.01 -25.35 -14.55
N ALA A 121 2.94 -26.28 -14.33
CA ALA A 121 2.73 -27.71 -14.62
C ALA A 121 1.57 -28.30 -13.80
N VAL A 122 1.50 -27.99 -12.51
CA VAL A 122 0.41 -28.44 -11.62
C VAL A 122 -0.94 -27.94 -12.10
N LEU A 123 -1.07 -26.66 -12.46
CA LEU A 123 -2.35 -26.13 -12.98
C LEU A 123 -2.76 -26.78 -14.30
N ALA A 124 -1.80 -26.99 -15.21
CA ALA A 124 -2.05 -27.64 -16.49
C ALA A 124 -2.52 -29.08 -16.31
N ALA A 125 -1.82 -29.88 -15.49
CA ALA A 125 -2.21 -31.26 -15.18
C ALA A 125 -3.58 -31.34 -14.48
N ALA A 126 -3.87 -30.38 -13.59
CA ALA A 126 -5.13 -30.30 -12.87
C ALA A 126 -6.35 -29.85 -13.72
N GLY A 127 -6.11 -29.41 -14.97
CA GLY A 127 -7.12 -28.79 -15.84
C GLY A 127 -7.63 -27.44 -15.30
N ALA A 128 -6.84 -26.76 -14.47
CA ALA A 128 -7.21 -25.51 -13.83
C ALA A 128 -6.72 -24.30 -14.65
N PRO A 129 -7.47 -23.17 -14.66
CA PRO A 129 -6.99 -21.95 -15.30
C PRO A 129 -5.64 -21.48 -14.76
N GLY A 130 -4.74 -21.08 -15.66
CA GLY A 130 -3.43 -20.51 -15.33
C GLY A 130 -3.52 -19.15 -14.62
N CYS A 131 -2.46 -18.76 -13.90
CA CYS A 131 -2.31 -17.38 -13.42
C CYS A 131 -2.29 -16.42 -14.61
N THR A 132 -2.99 -15.29 -14.50
CA THR A 132 -2.92 -14.22 -15.52
C THR A 132 -1.59 -13.49 -15.45
N THR A 133 -0.99 -13.45 -14.27
CA THR A 133 0.29 -12.79 -14.05
C THR A 133 1.07 -13.47 -12.94
N VAL A 134 2.37 -13.58 -13.15
CA VAL A 134 3.33 -14.00 -12.13
C VAL A 134 4.30 -12.84 -11.93
N VAL A 135 4.42 -12.38 -10.69
CA VAL A 135 5.29 -11.26 -10.31
C VAL A 135 6.46 -11.85 -9.55
N ALA A 136 7.67 -11.72 -10.10
CA ALA A 136 8.90 -12.08 -9.42
C ALA A 136 9.59 -10.78 -8.98
N PRO A 137 9.65 -10.48 -7.67
CA PRO A 137 10.26 -9.24 -7.25
C PRO A 137 11.79 -9.37 -7.20
N ALA A 138 12.49 -8.29 -7.50
CA ALA A 138 13.95 -8.25 -7.47
C ALA A 138 14.46 -8.36 -6.02
N THR A 139 15.15 -9.46 -5.71
CA THR A 139 15.80 -9.85 -4.45
C THR A 139 15.89 -8.79 -3.33
N TRP A 140 15.14 -9.06 -2.26
CA TRP A 140 14.98 -8.18 -1.09
C TRP A 140 14.61 -8.98 0.18
N GLU A 141 14.72 -10.31 0.15
CA GLU A 141 14.35 -11.18 1.27
C GLU A 141 15.19 -10.94 2.53
N GLU A 142 16.52 -10.83 2.38
CA GLU A 142 17.43 -10.57 3.50
C GLU A 142 17.11 -9.24 4.23
N PRO A 143 16.98 -8.09 3.53
CA PRO A 143 16.52 -6.84 4.15
C PRO A 143 15.17 -6.95 4.86
N VAL A 144 14.19 -7.65 4.26
CA VAL A 144 12.86 -7.80 4.86
C VAL A 144 12.91 -8.65 6.13
N ALA A 145 13.64 -9.77 6.11
CA ALA A 145 13.77 -10.65 7.26
C ALA A 145 14.45 -9.94 8.44
N ALA A 146 15.52 -9.18 8.17
CA ALA A 146 16.21 -8.39 9.18
C ALA A 146 15.27 -7.36 9.84
N ALA A 147 14.52 -6.62 9.03
CA ALA A 147 13.59 -5.61 9.52
C ALA A 147 12.40 -6.21 10.30
N VAL A 148 11.85 -7.33 9.84
CA VAL A 148 10.81 -8.07 10.58
C VAL A 148 11.34 -8.50 11.96
N SER A 149 12.59 -8.98 12.05
CA SER A 149 13.20 -9.36 13.34
C SER A 149 13.29 -8.15 14.28
N GLN A 150 13.75 -7.00 13.77
CA GLN A 150 13.83 -5.77 14.56
C GLN A 150 12.47 -5.32 15.11
N VAL A 151 11.41 -5.44 14.31
CA VAL A 151 10.04 -5.11 14.77
C VAL A 151 9.57 -6.08 15.86
N ARG A 152 9.94 -7.37 15.78
CA ARG A 152 9.58 -8.41 16.77
C ARG A 152 10.32 -8.25 18.10
N GLU A 153 11.60 -7.91 18.04
CA GLU A 153 12.48 -7.83 19.21
C GLU A 153 12.31 -6.52 20.00
N ALA A 154 11.59 -5.54 19.46
CA ALA A 154 11.33 -4.26 20.13
C ALA A 154 10.49 -4.46 21.42
N PRO A 155 10.99 -4.03 22.60
CA PRO A 155 10.28 -4.18 23.87
C PRO A 155 8.85 -3.63 23.84
N ALA A 156 7.89 -4.41 24.36
CA ALA A 156 6.47 -4.08 24.34
C ALA A 156 6.12 -2.77 25.09
N GLU A 157 6.93 -2.42 26.11
CA GLU A 157 6.72 -1.33 27.07
C GLU A 157 7.54 -0.05 26.80
N LEU A 158 8.29 0.01 25.70
CA LEU A 158 9.00 1.23 25.32
C LEU A 158 8.00 2.34 24.91
N PRO A 159 8.30 3.62 25.24
CA PRO A 159 7.79 4.74 24.47
C PRO A 159 8.04 4.44 22.99
N GLY A 160 6.96 4.33 22.21
CA GLY A 160 7.05 3.87 20.82
C GLY A 160 6.13 2.71 20.44
N ALA A 161 5.30 2.22 21.35
CA ALA A 161 4.17 1.37 20.97
C ALA A 161 3.24 2.02 19.92
N ARG A 162 3.09 3.36 19.96
CA ARG A 162 2.50 4.18 18.89
C ARG A 162 3.42 4.30 17.68
N GLU A 163 4.73 4.43 17.90
CA GLU A 163 5.77 4.44 16.85
C GLU A 163 5.82 3.14 16.05
N ARG A 164 5.36 1.98 16.57
CA ARG A 164 5.22 0.75 15.76
C ARG A 164 4.30 0.94 14.56
N GLY A 165 3.23 1.73 14.70
CA GLY A 165 2.38 2.11 13.55
C GLY A 165 3.06 3.04 12.55
N HIS A 166 4.13 3.75 12.96
CA HIS A 166 4.99 4.52 12.07
C HIS A 166 6.16 3.68 11.53
N GLY A 167 6.68 2.73 12.31
CA GLY A 167 7.74 1.80 11.95
C GLY A 167 7.29 0.83 10.87
N VAL A 168 6.05 0.33 10.94
CA VAL A 168 5.44 -0.46 9.85
C VAL A 168 5.40 0.37 8.56
N ASP A 169 4.93 1.62 8.61
CA ASP A 169 4.88 2.46 7.39
C ASP A 169 6.27 2.80 6.85
N VAL A 170 7.25 3.06 7.72
CA VAL A 170 8.66 3.29 7.34
C VAL A 170 9.24 2.05 6.68
N LEU A 171 9.03 0.87 7.26
CA LEU A 171 9.48 -0.40 6.71
C LEU A 171 8.83 -0.66 5.34
N ARG A 172 7.51 -0.52 5.25
CA ARG A 172 6.82 -0.73 3.98
C ARG A 172 7.32 0.23 2.90
N TRP A 173 7.51 1.49 3.25
CA TRP A 173 8.02 2.52 2.34
C TRP A 173 9.46 2.26 1.92
N SER A 174 10.35 1.91 2.86
CA SER A 174 11.77 1.62 2.60
C SER A 174 11.91 0.47 1.59
N LEU A 175 11.15 -0.61 1.80
CA LEU A 175 11.14 -1.78 0.93
C LEU A 175 10.57 -1.50 -0.45
N VAL A 176 9.43 -0.80 -0.54
CA VAL A 176 8.82 -0.42 -1.82
C VAL A 176 9.71 0.53 -2.62
N ARG A 177 10.37 1.48 -1.95
CA ARG A 177 11.26 2.48 -2.57
C ARG A 177 12.65 1.94 -2.86
N GLY A 178 13.05 0.83 -2.25
CA GLY A 178 14.42 0.32 -2.32
C GLY A 178 15.43 1.27 -1.65
N VAL A 179 15.06 1.87 -0.52
CA VAL A 179 15.92 2.78 0.25
C VAL A 179 16.08 2.28 1.68
N ASP A 180 17.13 2.72 2.37
CA ASP A 180 17.32 2.42 3.80
C ASP A 180 16.22 3.04 4.68
N GLU A 181 15.91 2.42 5.82
CA GLU A 181 14.90 2.91 6.76
C GLU A 181 15.17 4.33 7.27
N ALA A 182 16.43 4.75 7.43
CA ALA A 182 16.76 6.11 7.81
C ALA A 182 16.36 7.13 6.74
N VAL A 183 16.50 6.75 5.46
CA VAL A 183 16.01 7.57 4.33
C VAL A 183 14.49 7.59 4.34
N ALA A 184 13.84 6.45 4.44
CA ALA A 184 12.38 6.35 4.50
C ALA A 184 11.78 7.15 5.67
N ARG A 185 12.41 7.09 6.85
CA ARG A 185 12.00 7.85 8.04
C ARG A 185 12.14 9.36 7.83
N ARG A 186 13.23 9.81 7.20
CA ARG A 186 13.38 11.22 6.84
C ARG A 186 12.32 11.65 5.82
N GLU A 187 12.09 10.84 4.80
CA GLU A 187 11.07 11.10 3.78
C GLU A 187 9.67 11.22 4.40
N LEU A 188 9.19 10.18 5.07
CA LEU A 188 7.84 10.16 5.65
C LEU A 188 7.65 11.14 6.81
N GLY A 189 8.64 11.25 7.68
CA GLY A 189 8.53 12.10 8.88
C GLY A 189 8.80 13.57 8.60
N ARG A 190 9.97 13.88 8.06
CA ARG A 190 10.45 15.25 7.94
C ARG A 190 9.78 15.99 6.79
N GLU A 191 9.77 15.39 5.61
CA GLU A 191 9.33 16.07 4.39
C GLU A 191 7.81 15.97 4.22
N LEU A 192 7.24 14.77 4.37
CA LEU A 192 5.79 14.57 4.24
C LEU A 192 5.05 14.99 5.51
N GLY A 193 5.42 14.44 6.67
CA GLY A 193 4.81 14.79 7.94
C GLY A 193 4.94 16.29 8.26
N GLY A 194 6.15 16.84 8.08
CA GLY A 194 6.40 18.27 8.26
C GLY A 194 5.62 19.18 7.29
N LEU A 195 5.36 18.74 6.06
CA LEU A 195 4.46 19.46 5.14
C LEU A 195 3.04 19.50 5.68
N VAL A 196 2.46 18.34 6.01
CA VAL A 196 1.08 18.22 6.48
C VAL A 196 0.87 19.04 7.75
N ASP A 197 1.77 18.91 8.72
CA ASP A 197 1.71 19.65 9.99
C ASP A 197 1.73 21.17 9.73
N ARG A 198 2.61 21.66 8.86
CA ARG A 198 2.70 23.09 8.50
C ARG A 198 1.40 23.58 7.85
N VAL A 199 0.87 22.84 6.87
CA VAL A 199 -0.36 23.22 6.15
C VAL A 199 -1.56 23.28 7.11
N VAL A 200 -1.77 22.24 7.92
CA VAL A 200 -2.90 22.17 8.87
C VAL A 200 -2.80 23.26 9.93
N VAL A 201 -1.60 23.51 10.47
CA VAL A 201 -1.38 24.62 11.43
C VAL A 201 -1.67 25.98 10.79
N MET A 202 -1.29 26.19 9.52
CA MET A 202 -1.60 27.44 8.82
C MET A 202 -3.10 27.62 8.59
N VAL A 203 -3.83 26.56 8.20
CA VAL A 203 -5.29 26.61 8.07
C VAL A 203 -5.96 26.96 9.40
N HIS A 204 -5.50 26.38 10.51
CA HIS A 204 -5.97 26.72 11.85
C HIS A 204 -5.65 28.16 12.24
N ARG A 205 -4.41 28.57 12.07
CA ARG A 205 -3.94 29.91 12.46
C ARG A 205 -4.60 31.02 11.64
N TYR A 206 -4.78 30.81 10.35
CA TYR A 206 -5.22 31.86 9.43
C TYR A 206 -6.74 31.84 9.23
N ARG A 207 -7.40 30.69 9.37
CA ARG A 207 -8.84 30.50 9.05
C ARG A 207 -9.63 29.72 10.11
N GLY A 208 -9.09 29.60 11.33
CA GLY A 208 -9.79 28.94 12.43
C GLY A 208 -10.07 27.46 12.20
N GLY A 209 -9.33 26.82 11.29
CA GLY A 209 -9.47 25.40 10.95
C GLY A 209 -10.41 25.15 9.78
N THR A 210 -11.09 26.18 9.26
CA THR A 210 -11.97 26.07 8.10
C THR A 210 -11.12 25.96 6.82
N PRO A 211 -11.23 24.87 6.04
CA PRO A 211 -10.58 24.76 4.74
C PRO A 211 -10.98 25.92 3.83
N PRO A 212 -10.02 26.65 3.24
CA PRO A 212 -10.36 27.72 2.30
C PRO A 212 -11.03 27.17 1.05
N ASP A 213 -12.11 27.82 0.61
CA ASP A 213 -12.79 27.54 -0.65
C ASP A 213 -12.36 28.58 -1.69
N ALA A 214 -11.20 28.34 -2.30
CA ALA A 214 -10.61 29.23 -3.28
C ALA A 214 -9.96 28.44 -4.42
N GLY A 215 -10.10 28.95 -5.64
CA GLY A 215 -9.48 28.36 -6.83
C GLY A 215 -7.95 28.47 -6.83
N PRO A 216 -7.26 27.65 -7.65
CA PRO A 216 -5.81 27.66 -7.75
C PRO A 216 -5.30 29.02 -8.28
N PRO A 217 -4.30 29.65 -7.62
CA PRO A 217 -3.74 30.91 -8.08
C PRO A 217 -2.69 30.67 -9.18
N ARG A 218 -2.31 31.72 -9.90
CA ARG A 218 -1.15 31.67 -10.81
C ARG A 218 0.10 31.22 -10.06
N GLY A 219 0.93 30.39 -10.70
CA GLY A 219 2.14 29.80 -10.10
C GLY A 219 1.89 28.48 -9.36
N SER A 220 0.65 27.97 -9.34
CA SER A 220 0.31 26.65 -8.78
C SER A 220 0.17 25.55 -9.83
N GLU A 221 0.33 25.87 -11.11
CA GLU A 221 0.01 25.00 -12.25
C GLU A 221 0.78 23.67 -12.18
N GLU A 222 2.06 23.72 -11.81
CA GLU A 222 2.90 22.52 -11.69
C GLU A 222 2.38 21.59 -10.58
N LEU A 223 2.09 22.10 -9.39
CA LEU A 223 1.56 21.31 -8.28
C LEU A 223 0.19 20.72 -8.60
N VAL A 224 -0.69 21.52 -9.20
CA VAL A 224 -2.03 21.06 -9.61
C VAL A 224 -1.92 19.94 -10.64
N ALA A 225 -1.05 20.08 -11.65
CA ALA A 225 -0.81 19.04 -12.65
C ALA A 225 -0.22 17.76 -12.04
N VAL A 226 0.74 17.91 -11.12
CA VAL A 226 1.33 16.78 -10.38
C VAL A 226 0.27 16.02 -9.57
N CYS A 227 -0.58 16.75 -8.85
CA CYS A 227 -1.68 16.17 -8.07
C CYS A 227 -2.71 15.48 -8.97
N ALA A 228 -3.09 16.11 -10.08
CA ALA A 228 -4.08 15.56 -11.01
C ALA A 228 -3.61 14.27 -11.70
N GLY A 229 -2.31 14.14 -11.98
CA GLY A 229 -1.74 12.95 -12.62
C GLY A 229 -1.27 11.84 -11.66
N ALA A 230 -1.29 12.09 -10.35
CA ALA A 230 -0.72 11.15 -9.37
C ALA A 230 -1.39 9.76 -9.43
N ARG A 231 -2.73 9.73 -9.50
CA ARG A 231 -3.51 8.49 -9.55
C ARG A 231 -3.18 7.65 -10.80
N GLU A 232 -3.18 8.26 -11.97
CA GLU A 232 -2.87 7.61 -13.24
C GLU A 232 -1.41 7.15 -13.29
N GLY A 233 -0.48 7.94 -12.74
CA GLY A 233 0.92 7.59 -12.59
C GLY A 233 1.12 6.34 -11.73
N VAL A 234 0.57 6.34 -10.51
CA VAL A 234 0.59 5.20 -9.58
C VAL A 234 -0.01 3.96 -10.24
N ARG A 235 -1.20 4.10 -10.85
CA ARG A 235 -1.89 3.02 -11.55
C ARG A 235 -1.06 2.44 -12.69
N GLY A 236 -0.46 3.30 -13.51
CA GLY A 236 0.36 2.90 -14.64
C GLY A 236 1.62 2.15 -14.24
N ALA A 237 2.28 2.59 -13.17
CA ALA A 237 3.46 1.93 -12.61
C ALA A 237 3.10 0.57 -12.00
N LEU A 238 2.04 0.49 -11.18
CA LEU A 238 1.60 -0.78 -10.59
C LEU A 238 1.06 -1.77 -11.62
N ALA A 239 0.50 -1.32 -12.75
CA ALA A 239 0.12 -2.20 -13.85
C ALA A 239 1.31 -2.90 -14.52
N ARG A 240 2.51 -2.31 -14.42
CA ARG A 240 3.79 -2.90 -14.86
C ARG A 240 4.59 -3.54 -13.72
N PHE A 241 4.00 -3.61 -12.52
CA PHE A 241 4.66 -4.11 -11.30
C PHE A 241 5.93 -3.35 -10.91
N ASP A 242 6.01 -2.07 -11.27
CA ASP A 242 7.08 -1.17 -10.86
C ASP A 242 6.67 -0.40 -9.61
N PHE A 243 6.91 -1.03 -8.46
CA PHE A 243 6.51 -0.52 -7.15
C PHE A 243 7.30 0.74 -6.75
N GLY A 244 8.59 0.80 -7.11
CA GLY A 244 9.45 1.95 -6.84
C GLY A 244 9.03 3.18 -7.62
N ALA A 245 8.69 3.02 -8.92
CA ALA A 245 8.13 4.10 -9.72
C ALA A 245 6.75 4.53 -9.20
N ALA A 246 5.90 3.59 -8.78
CA ALA A 246 4.59 3.92 -8.21
C ALA A 246 4.71 4.78 -6.94
N ALA A 247 5.59 4.40 -6.01
CA ALA A 247 5.86 5.22 -4.83
C ALA A 247 6.55 6.55 -5.19
N GLY A 248 7.35 6.57 -6.26
CA GLY A 248 7.95 7.78 -6.82
C GLY A 248 6.92 8.82 -7.26
N GLU A 249 5.78 8.41 -7.84
CA GLU A 249 4.70 9.32 -8.21
C GLU A 249 4.06 10.01 -6.99
N VAL A 250 3.86 9.26 -5.90
CA VAL A 250 3.40 9.83 -4.63
C VAL A 250 4.45 10.81 -4.08
N TRP A 251 5.72 10.44 -4.15
CA TRP A 251 6.82 11.27 -3.66
C TRP A 251 6.96 12.59 -4.43
N ARG A 252 6.69 12.57 -5.73
CA ARG A 252 6.69 13.76 -6.59
C ARG A 252 5.68 14.82 -6.11
N VAL A 253 4.52 14.40 -5.60
CA VAL A 253 3.53 15.31 -4.98
C VAL A 253 4.12 15.97 -3.73
N VAL A 254 4.80 15.20 -2.86
CA VAL A 254 5.45 15.74 -1.64
C VAL A 254 6.49 16.80 -1.98
N GLN A 255 7.35 16.50 -2.95
CA GLN A 255 8.40 17.43 -3.40
C GLN A 255 7.80 18.72 -3.97
N MET A 256 6.80 18.59 -4.83
CA MET A 256 6.18 19.74 -5.47
C MET A 256 5.41 20.61 -4.47
N ALA A 257 4.71 19.98 -3.51
CA ALA A 257 3.99 20.71 -2.48
C ALA A 257 4.93 21.47 -1.54
N ASN A 258 6.04 20.86 -1.13
CA ASN A 258 7.07 21.55 -0.34
C ASN A 258 7.68 22.72 -1.12
N ARG A 259 8.05 22.52 -2.39
CA ARG A 259 8.56 23.60 -3.24
C ARG A 259 7.55 24.75 -3.37
N TYR A 260 6.28 24.43 -3.62
CA TYR A 260 5.23 25.42 -3.74
C TYR A 260 5.01 26.19 -2.44
N LEU A 261 5.05 25.53 -1.28
CA LEU A 261 4.96 26.17 0.02
C LEU A 261 6.07 27.21 0.23
N GLU A 262 7.32 26.86 -0.08
CA GLU A 262 8.49 27.75 0.09
C GLU A 262 8.48 28.94 -0.88
N VAL A 263 8.00 28.74 -2.11
CA VAL A 263 7.92 29.81 -3.12
C VAL A 263 6.74 30.74 -2.86
N SER A 264 5.58 30.20 -2.48
CA SER A 264 4.34 30.98 -2.25
C SER A 264 4.34 31.75 -0.94
N ARG A 265 5.14 31.32 0.05
CA ARG A 265 5.33 32.00 1.34
C ARG A 265 4.01 32.47 1.99
N PRO A 266 3.07 31.55 2.29
CA PRO A 266 1.75 31.91 2.83
C PRO A 266 1.83 32.71 4.13
N TRP A 267 2.92 32.58 4.91
CA TRP A 267 3.17 33.39 6.10
C TRP A 267 3.46 34.87 5.82
N GLU A 268 3.99 35.21 4.65
CA GLU A 268 4.12 36.60 4.18
C GLU A 268 2.76 37.13 3.72
N LEU A 269 2.06 36.37 2.89
CA LEU A 269 0.73 36.73 2.39
C LEU A 269 -0.27 36.96 3.53
N SER A 270 -0.26 36.10 4.55
CA SER A 270 -1.11 36.27 5.73
C SER A 270 -0.78 37.54 6.52
N ARG A 271 0.51 37.92 6.62
CA ARG A 271 0.91 39.13 7.35
C ARG A 271 0.52 40.41 6.61
N SER A 272 0.54 40.39 5.28
CA SER A 272 0.09 41.50 4.43
C SER A 272 -1.41 41.50 4.15
N ALA A 273 -2.18 40.59 4.76
CA ALA A 273 -3.61 40.39 4.49
C ALA A 273 -3.93 40.21 2.99
N ASP A 274 -3.02 39.59 2.23
CA ASP A 274 -3.22 39.33 0.81
C ASP A 274 -4.24 38.19 0.62
N PRO A 275 -5.34 38.41 -0.13
CA PRO A 275 -6.38 37.40 -0.31
C PRO A 275 -5.90 36.12 -1.01
N ARG A 276 -4.75 36.16 -1.72
CA ARG A 276 -4.16 34.98 -2.35
C ARG A 276 -3.76 33.88 -1.36
N VAL A 277 -3.61 34.20 -0.07
CA VAL A 277 -3.31 33.20 0.96
C VAL A 277 -4.34 32.06 0.97
N ASP A 278 -5.62 32.36 0.69
CA ASP A 278 -6.67 31.33 0.66
C ASP A 278 -6.49 30.37 -0.50
N SER A 279 -6.22 30.90 -1.70
CA SER A 279 -5.91 30.09 -2.87
C SER A 279 -4.67 29.21 -2.67
N VAL A 280 -3.62 29.74 -2.03
CA VAL A 280 -2.39 28.99 -1.73
C VAL A 280 -2.67 27.84 -0.75
N LEU A 281 -3.37 28.12 0.34
CA LEU A 281 -3.72 27.11 1.35
C LEU A 281 -4.67 26.05 0.79
N ALA A 282 -5.63 26.44 -0.06
CA ALA A 282 -6.55 25.51 -0.73
C ALA A 282 -5.78 24.50 -1.59
N VAL A 283 -4.82 24.95 -2.39
CA VAL A 283 -3.99 24.07 -3.24
C VAL A 283 -3.09 23.16 -2.38
N LEU A 284 -2.43 23.69 -1.35
CA LEU A 284 -1.60 22.88 -0.46
C LEU A 284 -2.41 21.81 0.28
N LEU A 285 -3.58 22.17 0.80
CA LEU A 285 -4.47 21.23 1.47
C LEU A 285 -5.00 20.17 0.49
N ALA A 286 -5.32 20.55 -0.75
CA ALA A 286 -5.68 19.60 -1.80
C ALA A 286 -4.55 18.61 -2.09
N ALA A 287 -3.30 19.07 -2.15
CA ALA A 287 -2.13 18.19 -2.30
C ALA A 287 -2.00 17.21 -1.12
N CYS A 288 -2.18 17.66 0.13
CA CYS A 288 -2.19 16.79 1.30
C CYS A 288 -3.32 15.74 1.24
N ARG A 289 -4.50 16.10 0.71
CA ARG A 289 -5.62 15.16 0.51
C ARG A 289 -5.32 14.12 -0.57
N VAL A 290 -4.65 14.51 -1.66
CA VAL A 290 -4.16 13.56 -2.67
C VAL A 290 -3.15 12.59 -2.05
N LEU A 291 -2.20 13.08 -1.25
CA LEU A 291 -1.25 12.24 -0.53
C LEU A 291 -1.96 11.26 0.42
N ALA A 292 -2.99 11.71 1.15
CA ALA A 292 -3.76 10.86 2.05
C ALA A 292 -4.37 9.64 1.33
N VAL A 293 -4.77 9.80 0.06
CA VAL A 293 -5.33 8.73 -0.75
C VAL A 293 -4.21 7.87 -1.34
N GLU A 294 -3.28 8.47 -2.08
CA GLU A 294 -2.28 7.74 -2.87
C GLU A 294 -1.19 7.07 -2.02
N LEU A 295 -1.01 7.46 -0.75
CA LEU A 295 -0.16 6.73 0.20
C LEU A 295 -0.75 5.39 0.65
N THR A 296 -2.06 5.19 0.53
CA THR A 296 -2.77 4.05 1.12
C THR A 296 -2.17 2.67 0.75
N PRO A 297 -1.72 2.41 -0.50
CA PRO A 297 -1.09 1.14 -0.83
C PRO A 297 0.26 0.92 -0.13
N PHE A 298 0.99 2.00 0.13
CA PHE A 298 2.40 1.97 0.54
C PHE A 298 2.57 2.13 2.04
N ALA A 299 1.98 3.18 2.62
CA ALA A 299 2.07 3.55 4.03
C ALA A 299 0.65 3.78 4.60
N PRO A 300 -0.16 2.72 4.77
CA PRO A 300 -1.58 2.84 5.11
C PRO A 300 -1.84 3.50 6.47
N GLY A 301 -0.94 3.35 7.45
CA GLY A 301 -1.11 4.01 8.75
C GLY A 301 -0.95 5.53 8.63
N LEU A 302 0.05 5.96 7.87
CA LEU A 302 0.34 7.37 7.63
C LEU A 302 -0.75 7.99 6.75
N ALA A 303 -1.17 7.28 5.71
CA ALA A 303 -2.31 7.68 4.87
C ALA A 303 -3.54 8.01 5.72
N ALA A 304 -3.89 7.14 6.68
CA ALA A 304 -5.01 7.36 7.60
C ALA A 304 -4.81 8.59 8.51
N ARG A 305 -3.61 8.77 9.08
CA ARG A 305 -3.29 9.95 9.91
C ARG A 305 -3.34 11.26 9.12
N VAL A 306 -2.86 11.26 7.87
CA VAL A 306 -2.96 12.43 6.98
C VAL A 306 -4.41 12.72 6.61
N ALA A 307 -5.19 11.68 6.29
CA ALA A 307 -6.63 11.83 6.02
C ALA A 307 -7.35 12.45 7.23
N GLU A 308 -7.09 11.96 8.44
CA GLU A 308 -7.66 12.49 9.67
C GLU A 308 -7.37 13.99 9.83
N GLN A 309 -6.14 14.45 9.55
CA GLN A 309 -5.78 15.86 9.72
C GLN A 309 -6.24 16.78 8.58
N CYS A 310 -6.47 16.25 7.37
CA CYS A 310 -6.74 17.06 6.18
C CYS A 310 -8.17 16.95 5.62
N VAL A 311 -8.96 15.98 6.08
CA VAL A 311 -10.34 15.76 5.65
C VAL A 311 -11.29 16.06 6.82
N SER A 312 -12.36 16.81 6.56
CA SER A 312 -13.39 17.09 7.55
C SER A 312 -14.77 16.75 7.01
N LEU A 313 -15.62 16.22 7.88
CA LEU A 313 -17.06 16.04 7.66
C LEU A 313 -17.90 17.14 8.30
N ALA A 314 -17.26 18.05 9.06
CA ALA A 314 -17.91 19.09 9.86
C ALA A 314 -17.42 20.50 9.45
N ASP A 315 -16.93 20.65 8.22
CA ASP A 315 -16.39 21.88 7.61
C ASP A 315 -15.19 22.52 8.33
N VAL A 316 -14.74 21.96 9.46
CA VAL A 316 -13.56 22.41 10.22
C VAL A 316 -12.61 21.23 10.42
N LEU A 317 -11.33 21.43 10.11
CA LEU A 317 -10.29 20.41 10.34
C LEU A 317 -10.16 20.11 11.84
N PRO A 318 -9.85 18.86 12.24
CA PRO A 318 -9.58 18.56 13.63
C PRO A 318 -8.37 19.33 14.13
N GLN A 319 -8.25 19.44 15.46
CA GLN A 319 -7.14 20.15 16.08
C GLN A 319 -5.79 19.59 15.61
N PRO A 320 -4.81 20.45 15.27
CA PRO A 320 -3.55 20.02 14.71
C PRO A 320 -2.83 19.03 15.63
N ARG A 321 -2.49 17.87 15.08
CA ARG A 321 -1.65 16.86 15.73
C ARG A 321 -0.65 16.34 14.71
N GLY A 322 0.58 16.12 15.16
CA GLY A 322 1.65 15.60 14.30
C GLY A 322 1.27 14.27 13.68
N VAL A 323 1.32 14.16 12.35
CA VAL A 323 1.01 12.90 11.63
C VAL A 323 2.16 11.89 11.68
N PHE A 324 3.33 12.33 12.16
CA PHE A 324 4.53 11.52 12.35
C PHE A 324 5.27 11.98 13.63
N PRO A 325 5.90 11.08 14.40
CA PRO A 325 6.70 11.45 15.55
C PRO A 325 7.81 12.42 15.16
N LYS A 326 8.07 13.41 16.01
CA LYS A 326 9.24 14.27 15.85
C LYS A 326 10.49 13.43 16.11
N LEU A 327 11.43 13.47 15.18
CA LEU A 327 12.75 12.85 15.30
C LEU A 327 13.59 13.58 16.35
#